data_AF-A0A2E8TT39-F1
#
_entry.id   AF-A0A2E8TT39-F1
#
_cell.length_a   1.000
_cell.length_b   1.000
_cell.length_c   1.000
_cell.angle_alpha   90.00
_cell.angle_beta   90.00
_cell.angle_gamma   90.00
#
_symmetry.space_group_name_H-M   'P 1'
#
loop_
_entity.id
_entity.type
_entity.pdbx_description
1 polymer ?
#
loop_
_entity_poly.entity_id
_entity_poly.type
_entity_poly.pdbx_seq_one_letter_code
_entity_poly.pdbx_strand_id
1 'polypeptide(L)'
;MGSYIPPPAFHTFDPIRISPYDVIGAISKSMLGEHGDLLESVSGLRGISLEEGSPPTVDRATLLFISILDWQGDGSSPKPLDSGHSMERLGRFPSNDGNAIEYLLEYTGEGEGRGSLHLLLSKLCRGLSEESLGESGFSRGSGGIELLGWLDATEVSDLRKEVERGGWSVLSREPLDGGVQDAFRHLLVFLRAAGRSKCGLLMRRHS
;
A
#
# COMPACT_ATOMS: atom_id res chain seq x y z
N MET A 1 -30.16 -4.88 -23.23
CA MET A 1 -28.81 -5.39 -22.90
C MET A 1 -28.36 -4.61 -21.68
N GLY A 2 -28.32 -5.23 -20.50
CA GLY A 2 -27.81 -4.57 -19.31
C GLY A 2 -26.31 -4.33 -19.51
N SER A 3 -25.89 -3.08 -19.46
CA SER A 3 -24.48 -2.71 -19.46
C SER A 3 -23.80 -3.46 -18.33
N TYR A 4 -22.82 -4.31 -18.63
CA TYR A 4 -21.99 -4.91 -17.60
C TYR A 4 -21.26 -3.77 -16.89
N ILE A 5 -21.67 -3.47 -15.66
CA ILE A 5 -20.94 -2.58 -14.77
C ILE A 5 -19.89 -3.47 -14.11
N PRO A 6 -18.59 -3.34 -14.46
CA PRO A 6 -17.56 -4.11 -13.80
C PRO A 6 -17.61 -3.84 -12.30
N PRO A 7 -17.35 -4.86 -11.45
CA PRO A 7 -17.26 -4.62 -10.02
C PRO A 7 -16.21 -3.53 -9.76
N PRO A 8 -16.45 -2.62 -8.79
CA PRO A 8 -15.47 -1.60 -8.45
C PRO A 8 -14.14 -2.25 -8.06
N ALA A 9 -13.05 -1.55 -8.35
CA ALA A 9 -11.71 -2.02 -8.06
C ALA A 9 -11.58 -2.39 -6.58
N PHE A 10 -10.90 -3.50 -6.30
CA PHE A 10 -10.71 -3.96 -4.93
C PHE A 10 -9.35 -3.50 -4.43
N HIS A 11 -9.31 -2.90 -3.25
CA HIS A 11 -8.08 -2.44 -2.62
C HIS A 11 -7.71 -3.32 -1.41
N THR A 12 -6.44 -3.68 -1.28
CA THR A 12 -5.94 -4.45 -0.14
C THR A 12 -4.77 -3.75 0.51
N PHE A 13 -4.53 -4.12 1.78
CA PHE A 13 -3.41 -3.63 2.56
C PHE A 13 -2.58 -4.81 3.04
N ASP A 14 -1.31 -4.83 2.65
CA ASP A 14 -0.37 -5.90 2.95
C ASP A 14 0.70 -5.40 3.93
N PRO A 15 1.14 -6.23 4.89
CA PRO A 15 2.20 -5.85 5.82
C PRO A 15 3.57 -5.89 5.11
N ILE A 16 4.36 -4.85 5.33
CA ILE A 16 5.73 -4.74 4.77
C ILE A 16 6.77 -4.51 5.87
N ARG A 17 7.99 -4.98 5.64
CA ARG A 17 9.11 -4.86 6.59
C ARG A 17 10.25 -3.98 6.08
N ILE A 18 10.39 -3.86 4.77
CA ILE A 18 11.47 -3.10 4.13
C ILE A 18 10.87 -1.91 3.41
N SER A 19 11.55 -0.75 3.44
CA SER A 19 11.13 0.39 2.63
C SER A 19 11.31 0.06 1.16
N PRO A 20 10.32 0.36 0.29
CA PRO A 20 10.49 0.33 -1.15
C PRO A 20 11.73 1.11 -1.63
N TYR A 21 12.05 2.25 -1.01
CA TYR A 21 13.22 3.04 -1.40
C TYR A 21 14.55 2.31 -1.18
N ASP A 22 14.62 1.43 -0.18
CA ASP A 22 15.85 0.69 0.14
C ASP A 22 16.16 -0.38 -0.92
N VAL A 23 15.15 -0.85 -1.67
CA VAL A 23 15.29 -1.98 -2.61
C VAL A 23 15.14 -1.59 -4.08
N ILE A 24 14.59 -0.41 -4.41
CA ILE A 24 14.38 0.03 -5.80
C ILE A 24 15.69 0.00 -6.61
N GLY A 25 16.77 0.58 -6.09
CA GLY A 25 18.06 0.60 -6.78
C GLY A 25 18.63 -0.81 -7.01
N ALA A 26 18.51 -1.67 -6.00
CA ALA A 26 18.93 -3.07 -6.09
C ALA A 26 18.09 -3.87 -7.09
N ILE A 27 16.78 -3.62 -7.16
CA ILE A 27 15.89 -4.21 -8.18
C ILE A 27 16.29 -3.75 -9.57
N SER A 28 16.57 -2.46 -9.76
CA SER A 28 16.99 -1.92 -11.07
C SER A 28 18.28 -2.57 -11.57
N LYS A 29 19.25 -2.87 -10.68
CA LYS A 29 20.45 -3.67 -11.02
C LYS A 29 20.12 -5.14 -11.26
N SER A 30 19.24 -5.72 -10.45
CA SER A 30 18.78 -7.10 -10.61
C SER A 30 18.17 -7.34 -11.98
N MET A 31 17.43 -6.37 -12.53
CA MET A 31 16.90 -6.42 -13.90
C MET A 31 17.99 -6.47 -15.00
N LEU A 32 19.24 -6.17 -14.68
CA LEU A 32 20.40 -6.29 -15.57
C LEU A 32 21.19 -7.59 -15.33
N GLY A 33 20.72 -8.45 -14.42
CA GLY A 33 21.36 -9.70 -14.02
C GLY A 33 22.33 -9.58 -12.84
N GLU A 34 22.41 -8.42 -12.20
CA GLU A 34 23.24 -8.17 -11.01
C GLU A 34 22.39 -8.29 -9.74
N HIS A 35 22.38 -9.46 -9.09
CA HIS A 35 21.43 -9.75 -8.00
C HIS A 35 21.99 -9.55 -6.59
N GLY A 36 23.32 -9.36 -6.46
CA GLY A 36 24.02 -9.26 -5.18
C GLY A 36 23.37 -8.29 -4.19
N ASP A 37 23.25 -7.01 -4.58
CA ASP A 37 22.67 -5.96 -3.74
C ASP A 37 21.25 -6.28 -3.27
N LEU A 38 20.46 -6.91 -4.14
CA LEU A 38 19.07 -7.26 -3.83
C LEU A 38 19.04 -8.38 -2.79
N LEU A 39 19.84 -9.43 -2.99
CA LEU A 39 19.95 -10.57 -2.07
C LEU A 39 20.57 -10.21 -0.72
N GLU A 40 21.38 -9.14 -0.65
CA GLU A 40 21.86 -8.59 0.63
C GLU A 40 20.78 -7.77 1.35
N SER A 41 19.97 -7.03 0.58
CA SER A 41 18.92 -6.16 1.13
C SER A 41 17.70 -6.94 1.63
N VAL A 42 17.44 -8.12 1.06
CA VAL A 42 16.33 -8.98 1.49
C VAL A 42 16.85 -10.27 2.10
N SER A 43 16.19 -10.80 3.13
CA SER A 43 16.54 -12.07 3.77
C SER A 43 16.16 -13.31 2.93
N GLY A 44 16.29 -13.21 1.61
CA GLY A 44 15.93 -14.19 0.59
C GLY A 44 14.62 -13.86 -0.13
N LEU A 45 14.64 -13.95 -1.47
CA LEU A 45 13.45 -13.85 -2.32
C LEU A 45 12.75 -15.22 -2.34
N ARG A 46 11.46 -15.24 -1.99
CA ARG A 46 10.67 -16.47 -1.96
C ARG A 46 9.89 -16.62 -3.26
N GLY A 47 9.89 -17.83 -3.83
CA GLY A 47 9.14 -18.14 -5.04
C GLY A 47 9.81 -17.67 -6.34
N ILE A 48 11.00 -17.07 -6.29
CA ILE A 48 11.77 -16.65 -7.46
C ILE A 48 13.19 -17.20 -7.33
N SER A 49 13.66 -17.83 -8.40
CA SER A 49 15.07 -18.22 -8.56
C SER A 49 15.75 -17.18 -9.42
N LEU A 50 16.86 -16.62 -8.92
CA LEU A 50 17.68 -15.66 -9.64
C LEU A 50 18.97 -16.36 -10.10
N GLU A 51 19.36 -16.13 -11.35
CA GLU A 51 20.57 -16.67 -11.95
C GLU A 51 21.48 -15.50 -12.36
N GLU A 52 22.62 -15.38 -11.69
CA GLU A 52 23.55 -14.27 -11.91
C GLU A 52 23.93 -14.14 -13.39
N GLY A 53 23.92 -12.89 -13.89
CA GLY A 53 24.16 -12.58 -15.30
C GLY A 53 22.92 -12.70 -16.19
N SER A 54 21.76 -13.08 -15.65
CA SER A 54 20.49 -13.14 -16.38
C SER A 54 19.40 -12.32 -15.67
N PRO A 55 18.53 -11.61 -16.41
CA PRO A 55 17.43 -10.86 -15.79
C PRO A 55 16.41 -11.80 -15.13
N PRO A 56 15.68 -11.35 -14.09
CA PRO A 56 14.60 -12.12 -13.46
C PRO A 56 13.49 -12.44 -14.45
N THR A 57 12.76 -13.52 -14.20
CA THR A 57 11.59 -13.92 -15.00
C THR A 57 10.33 -13.09 -14.73
N VAL A 58 10.37 -12.24 -13.69
CA VAL A 58 9.28 -11.36 -13.28
C VAL A 58 9.62 -9.90 -13.55
N ASP A 59 8.58 -9.06 -13.60
CA ASP A 59 8.74 -7.61 -13.70
C ASP A 59 9.17 -6.96 -12.37
N ARG A 60 9.56 -5.68 -12.45
CA ARG A 60 10.03 -4.87 -11.31
C ARG A 60 8.98 -4.71 -10.21
N ALA A 61 7.71 -4.52 -10.53
CA ALA A 61 6.65 -4.34 -9.53
C ALA A 61 6.41 -5.65 -8.76
N THR A 62 6.40 -6.78 -9.46
CA THR A 62 6.33 -8.11 -8.83
C THR A 62 7.55 -8.35 -7.94
N LEU A 63 8.75 -8.03 -8.43
CA LEU A 63 9.98 -8.19 -7.64
C LEU A 63 9.99 -7.28 -6.40
N LEU A 64 9.54 -6.04 -6.54
CA LEU A 64 9.37 -5.10 -5.42
C LEU A 64 8.41 -5.66 -4.40
N PHE A 65 7.22 -6.09 -4.84
CA PHE A 65 6.19 -6.64 -3.96
C PHE A 65 6.75 -7.77 -3.10
N ILE A 66 7.35 -8.80 -3.71
CA ILE A 66 7.87 -9.93 -2.93
C ILE A 66 9.06 -9.56 -2.04
N SER A 67 9.81 -8.53 -2.39
CA SER A 67 11.00 -8.08 -1.65
C SER A 67 10.64 -7.40 -0.34
N ILE A 68 9.54 -6.63 -0.31
CA ILE A 68 9.20 -5.77 0.82
C ILE A 68 8.25 -6.41 1.84
N LEU A 69 7.57 -7.49 1.48
CA LEU A 69 6.57 -8.16 2.31
C LEU A 69 7.13 -8.64 3.66
N ASP A 70 6.27 -8.61 4.68
CA ASP A 70 6.56 -9.11 6.02
C ASP A 70 6.45 -10.66 6.09
N TRP A 71 7.36 -11.35 5.40
CA TRP A 71 7.41 -12.83 5.40
C TRP A 71 7.57 -13.39 6.83
N GLN A 72 6.91 -14.51 7.09
CA GLN A 72 7.08 -15.20 8.36
C GLN A 72 8.44 -15.91 8.44
N GLY A 73 8.95 -16.14 9.65
CA GLY A 73 10.27 -16.73 9.87
C GLY A 73 10.42 -18.17 9.36
N ASP A 74 9.31 -18.87 9.14
CA ASP A 74 9.24 -20.20 8.52
C ASP A 74 9.17 -20.13 6.98
N GLY A 75 9.19 -18.92 6.40
CA GLY A 75 9.07 -18.68 4.96
C GLY A 75 7.63 -18.70 4.45
N SER A 76 6.63 -18.82 5.33
CA SER A 76 5.21 -18.75 4.93
C SER A 76 4.76 -17.31 4.65
N SER A 77 3.67 -17.18 3.90
CA SER A 77 3.08 -15.90 3.51
C SER A 77 2.83 -14.97 4.71
N PRO A 78 2.89 -13.65 4.52
CA PRO A 78 2.62 -12.70 5.59
C PRO A 78 1.27 -12.92 6.27
N LYS A 79 1.21 -12.66 7.58
CA LYS A 79 -0.06 -12.74 8.31
C LYS A 79 -0.97 -11.59 7.87
N PRO A 80 -2.23 -11.87 7.49
CA PRO A 80 -3.18 -10.81 7.15
C PRO A 80 -3.35 -9.81 8.31
N LEU A 81 -3.46 -8.53 7.97
CA LEU A 81 -3.65 -7.46 8.94
C LEU A 81 -5.08 -7.36 9.48
N ASP A 82 -6.07 -7.85 8.72
CA ASP A 82 -7.46 -7.95 9.16
C ASP A 82 -8.14 -9.21 8.62
N SER A 83 -9.17 -9.65 9.31
CA SER A 83 -10.06 -10.73 8.90
C SER A 83 -11.39 -10.18 8.39
N GLY A 84 -11.57 -10.21 7.06
CA GLY A 84 -12.86 -10.14 6.36
C GLY A 84 -13.55 -8.77 6.33
N HIS A 85 -14.12 -8.32 7.45
CA HIS A 85 -15.14 -7.28 7.39
C HIS A 85 -14.58 -5.89 7.04
N SER A 86 -13.43 -5.48 7.59
CA SER A 86 -12.83 -4.19 7.22
C SER A 86 -12.14 -4.24 5.87
N MET A 87 -11.67 -5.42 5.46
CA MET A 87 -11.13 -5.65 4.13
C MET A 87 -12.17 -5.42 3.05
N GLU A 88 -13.39 -5.97 3.19
CA GLU A 88 -14.47 -5.71 2.24
C GLU A 88 -14.92 -4.24 2.24
N ARG A 89 -15.01 -3.63 3.42
CA ARG A 89 -15.51 -2.25 3.57
C ARG A 89 -14.53 -1.20 3.04
N LEU A 90 -13.25 -1.35 3.34
CA LEU A 90 -12.20 -0.43 2.88
C LEU A 90 -11.76 -0.76 1.45
N GLY A 91 -11.77 -2.04 1.08
CA GLY A 91 -11.35 -2.52 -0.22
C GLY A 91 -12.37 -2.28 -1.33
N ARG A 92 -13.68 -2.24 -1.01
CA ARG A 92 -14.77 -1.87 -1.93
C ARG A 92 -15.52 -0.67 -1.38
N PHE A 93 -14.80 0.41 -1.12
CA PHE A 93 -15.43 1.60 -0.60
C PHE A 93 -16.47 2.12 -1.61
N PRO A 94 -17.64 2.60 -1.19
CA PRO A 94 -18.70 3.07 -2.09
C PRO A 94 -18.37 4.43 -2.76
N SER A 95 -17.15 4.59 -3.27
CA SER A 95 -16.71 5.70 -4.13
C SER A 95 -16.70 5.28 -5.61
N ASN A 96 -16.56 6.25 -6.51
CA ASN A 96 -16.53 6.00 -7.96
C ASN A 96 -15.40 5.04 -8.38
N ASP A 97 -14.28 5.04 -7.67
CA ASP A 97 -13.08 4.26 -7.96
C ASP A 97 -12.85 3.09 -6.97
N GLY A 98 -13.67 2.97 -5.93
CA GLY A 98 -13.52 1.98 -4.86
C GLY A 98 -12.41 2.30 -3.85
N ASN A 99 -11.72 3.44 -3.97
CA ASN A 99 -10.55 3.79 -3.16
C ASN A 99 -10.94 4.67 -1.96
N ALA A 100 -10.96 4.06 -0.78
CA ALA A 100 -11.25 4.77 0.47
C ALA A 100 -10.23 5.88 0.80
N ILE A 101 -8.96 5.71 0.41
CA ILE A 101 -7.90 6.67 0.76
C ILE A 101 -8.03 7.94 -0.09
N GLU A 102 -8.34 7.80 -1.38
CA GLU A 102 -8.69 8.93 -2.24
C GLU A 102 -9.94 9.65 -1.74
N TYR A 103 -10.96 8.91 -1.33
CA TYR A 103 -12.16 9.47 -0.73
C TYR A 103 -11.83 10.30 0.52
N LEU A 104 -10.97 9.79 1.40
CA LEU A 104 -10.52 10.52 2.59
C LEU A 104 -9.77 11.80 2.19
N LEU A 105 -8.86 11.74 1.22
CA LEU A 105 -8.13 12.92 0.73
C LEU A 105 -9.07 13.99 0.15
N GLU A 106 -10.13 13.57 -0.54
CA GLU A 106 -11.07 14.49 -1.20
C GLU A 106 -12.03 15.18 -0.22
N TYR A 107 -12.51 14.45 0.79
CA TYR A 107 -13.62 14.90 1.66
C TYR A 107 -13.23 15.23 3.09
N THR A 108 -11.93 15.20 3.42
CA THR A 108 -11.43 15.66 4.72
C THR A 108 -10.68 16.99 4.60
N GLY A 109 -10.88 17.87 5.57
CA GLY A 109 -10.04 19.04 5.81
C GLY A 109 -9.12 18.78 7.00
N GLU A 110 -7.88 19.25 6.93
CA GLU A 110 -7.00 19.32 8.09
C GLU A 110 -7.28 20.60 8.88
N GLY A 111 -7.32 20.51 10.21
CA GLY A 111 -7.38 21.71 11.06
C GLY A 111 -6.15 22.60 10.89
N GLU A 112 -6.25 23.87 11.29
CA GLU A 112 -5.12 24.80 11.22
C GLU A 112 -3.94 24.31 12.07
N GLY A 113 -2.92 23.76 11.40
CA GLY A 113 -1.65 23.37 12.00
C GLY A 113 -1.12 22.07 11.42
N ARG A 114 -0.14 22.20 10.51
CA ARG A 114 0.81 21.16 10.01
C ARG A 114 0.38 19.70 10.28
N GLY A 115 -0.81 19.32 9.84
CA GLY A 115 -1.26 17.94 9.90
C GLY A 115 -0.40 17.13 8.95
N SER A 116 0.06 15.96 9.37
CA SER A 116 0.69 15.00 8.47
C SER A 116 -0.35 14.05 7.86
N LEU A 117 -1.65 14.24 8.15
CA LEU A 117 -2.71 13.32 7.76
C LEU A 117 -2.81 13.19 6.24
N HIS A 118 -3.00 14.30 5.52
CA HIS A 118 -3.09 14.34 4.06
C HIS A 118 -1.78 13.91 3.41
N LEU A 119 -0.63 14.27 4.01
CA LEU A 119 0.67 13.84 3.53
C LEU A 119 0.83 12.31 3.60
N LEU A 120 0.47 11.70 4.73
CA LEU A 120 0.55 10.26 4.96
C LEU A 120 -0.49 9.49 4.14
N LEU A 121 -1.73 9.99 4.02
CA LEU A 121 -2.76 9.41 3.15
C LEU A 121 -2.33 9.48 1.68
N SER A 122 -1.75 10.60 1.24
CA SER A 122 -1.23 10.75 -0.11
C SER A 122 -0.09 9.77 -0.39
N LYS A 123 0.85 9.62 0.55
CA LYS A 123 1.92 8.61 0.45
C LYS A 123 1.37 7.18 0.41
N LEU A 124 0.39 6.85 1.24
CA LEU A 124 -0.25 5.54 1.26
C LEU A 124 -0.98 5.23 -0.06
N CYS A 125 -1.54 6.24 -0.72
CA CYS A 125 -2.32 6.05 -1.94
C CYS A 125 -1.52 6.16 -3.25
N ARG A 126 -0.43 6.94 -3.25
CA ARG A 126 0.28 7.30 -4.49
C ARG A 126 1.80 7.22 -4.35
N GLY A 127 2.33 6.83 -3.20
CA GLY A 127 3.76 6.86 -2.91
C GLY A 127 4.64 5.93 -3.77
N LEU A 128 4.03 5.02 -4.54
CA LEU A 128 4.73 4.18 -5.52
C LEU A 128 4.49 4.62 -6.98
N SER A 129 3.82 5.76 -7.20
CA SER A 129 3.67 6.33 -8.54
C SER A 129 5.04 6.69 -9.12
N GLU A 130 5.16 6.72 -10.45
CA GLU A 130 6.41 7.11 -11.12
C GLU A 130 6.83 8.53 -10.75
N GLU A 131 5.87 9.42 -10.50
CA GLU A 131 6.10 10.79 -10.03
C GLU A 131 6.72 10.81 -8.62
N SER A 132 6.29 9.89 -7.74
CA SER A 132 6.78 9.80 -6.35
C SER A 132 8.11 9.08 -6.24
N LEU A 133 8.37 8.09 -7.10
CA LEU A 133 9.59 7.28 -7.09
C LEU A 133 10.70 7.85 -7.97
N GLY A 134 10.36 8.58 -9.03
CA GLY A 134 11.30 8.98 -10.08
C GLY A 134 11.75 7.82 -10.98
N GLU A 135 11.23 6.60 -10.75
CA GLU A 135 11.52 5.40 -11.54
C GLU A 135 10.23 4.73 -12.02
N SER A 136 10.26 4.23 -13.25
CA SER A 136 9.13 3.55 -13.88
C SER A 136 9.14 2.03 -13.68
N GLY A 137 7.95 1.44 -13.80
CA GLY A 137 7.76 -0.02 -13.76
C GLY A 137 7.61 -0.63 -12.37
N PHE A 138 7.58 0.16 -11.30
CA PHE A 138 7.39 -0.32 -9.92
C PHE A 138 5.93 -0.31 -9.44
N SER A 139 5.07 0.51 -10.07
CA SER A 139 3.65 0.62 -9.71
C SER A 139 2.77 -0.44 -10.34
N ARG A 140 3.09 -0.90 -11.56
CA ARG A 140 2.27 -1.84 -12.33
C ARG A 140 3.10 -3.02 -12.80
N GLY A 141 2.65 -4.21 -12.42
CA GLY A 141 3.30 -5.47 -12.74
C GLY A 141 2.47 -6.37 -13.65
N SER A 142 3.08 -7.47 -14.04
CA SER A 142 2.41 -8.57 -14.71
C SER A 142 1.40 -9.25 -13.76
N GLY A 143 0.39 -9.91 -14.33
CA GLY A 143 -0.62 -10.63 -13.52
C GLY A 143 -1.63 -9.74 -12.79
N GLY A 144 -1.76 -8.45 -13.15
CA GLY A 144 -2.76 -7.55 -12.58
C GLY A 144 -2.37 -6.93 -11.24
N ILE A 145 -1.09 -6.97 -10.88
CA ILE A 145 -0.58 -6.29 -9.68
C ILE A 145 -0.50 -4.79 -9.94
N GLU A 146 -1.22 -4.00 -9.16
CA GLU A 146 -1.06 -2.54 -9.10
C GLU A 146 -0.71 -2.14 -7.66
N LEU A 147 0.55 -1.72 -7.45
CA LEU A 147 1.07 -1.16 -6.21
C LEU A 147 0.83 0.35 -6.20
N LEU A 148 0.13 0.84 -5.19
CA LEU A 148 -0.32 2.24 -5.14
C LEU A 148 0.62 3.11 -4.31
N GLY A 149 0.74 2.80 -3.04
CA GLY A 149 1.53 3.55 -2.08
C GLY A 149 1.76 2.75 -0.82
N TRP A 150 2.52 3.34 0.11
CA TRP A 150 3.03 2.60 1.25
C TRP A 150 3.37 3.53 2.42
N LEU A 151 3.48 2.95 3.60
CA LEU A 151 3.94 3.59 4.83
C LEU A 151 4.92 2.67 5.55
N ASP A 152 5.97 3.21 6.15
CA ASP A 152 6.80 2.46 7.11
C ASP A 152 6.10 2.31 8.47
N ALA A 153 6.70 1.54 9.38
CA ALA A 153 6.13 1.28 10.71
C ALA A 153 5.99 2.54 11.58
N THR A 154 6.85 3.55 11.38
CA THR A 154 6.79 4.82 12.11
C THR A 154 5.64 5.68 11.57
N GLU A 155 5.51 5.75 10.26
CA GLU A 155 4.45 6.47 9.56
C GLU A 155 3.07 5.85 9.78
N VAL A 156 2.98 4.52 9.89
CA VAL A 156 1.76 3.83 10.31
C VAL A 156 1.34 4.29 11.70
N SER A 157 2.30 4.42 12.62
CA SER A 157 2.05 4.88 13.98
C SER A 157 1.63 6.34 14.01
N ASP A 158 2.19 7.18 13.14
CA ASP A 158 1.86 8.59 13.07
C ASP A 158 0.51 8.84 12.40
N LEU A 159 0.21 8.15 11.29
CA LEU A 159 -1.10 8.21 10.65
C LEU A 159 -2.19 7.76 11.62
N ARG A 160 -1.93 6.70 12.39
CA ARG A 160 -2.87 6.25 13.43
C ARG A 160 -3.15 7.35 14.45
N LYS A 161 -2.10 8.01 14.97
CA LYS A 161 -2.27 9.10 15.94
C LYS A 161 -3.07 10.25 15.36
N GLU A 162 -2.82 10.63 14.11
CA GLU A 162 -3.54 11.72 13.44
C GLU A 162 -5.03 11.40 13.28
N VAL A 163 -5.35 10.16 12.87
CA VAL A 163 -6.74 9.72 12.76
C VAL A 163 -7.42 9.65 14.14
N GLU A 164 -6.76 9.09 15.15
CA GLU A 164 -7.30 8.97 16.53
C GLU A 164 -7.42 10.32 17.26
N ARG A 165 -6.55 11.30 16.96
CA ARG A 165 -6.59 12.65 17.53
C ARG A 165 -7.84 13.43 17.09
N GLY A 166 -8.39 13.12 15.91
CA GLY A 166 -9.60 13.78 15.40
C GLY A 166 -9.39 15.24 15.02
N GLY A 167 -8.16 15.64 14.68
CA GLY A 167 -7.81 17.00 14.22
C GLY A 167 -8.26 17.32 12.79
N TRP A 168 -9.12 16.48 12.21
CA TRP A 168 -9.64 16.57 10.85
C TRP A 168 -11.13 16.87 10.89
N SER A 169 -11.62 17.52 9.84
CA SER A 169 -13.04 17.86 9.66
C SER A 169 -13.59 17.23 8.39
N VAL A 170 -14.88 16.91 8.39
CA VAL A 170 -15.60 16.50 7.18
C VAL A 170 -15.95 17.75 6.36
N LEU A 171 -15.64 17.75 5.07
CA LEU A 171 -16.01 18.84 4.18
C LEU A 171 -17.51 18.79 3.84
N SER A 172 -18.14 19.95 3.71
CA SER A 172 -19.59 20.07 3.43
C SER A 172 -20.06 19.45 2.11
N ARG A 173 -19.12 19.13 1.22
CA ARG A 173 -19.36 18.52 -0.09
C ARG A 173 -19.30 16.99 -0.06
N GLU A 174 -19.13 16.37 1.11
CA GLU A 174 -19.12 14.93 1.24
C GLU A 174 -20.41 14.31 0.68
N PRO A 175 -20.32 13.37 -0.28
CA PRO A 175 -21.51 12.80 -0.93
C PRO A 175 -22.16 11.69 -0.11
N LEU A 176 -21.40 10.99 0.75
CA LEU A 176 -21.91 9.89 1.56
C LEU A 176 -22.08 10.36 3.00
N ASP A 177 -23.27 10.16 3.56
CA ASP A 177 -23.52 10.47 4.97
C ASP A 177 -22.67 9.55 5.88
N GLY A 178 -21.67 10.14 6.53
CA GLY A 178 -20.74 9.43 7.43
C GLY A 178 -19.66 8.62 6.71
N GLY A 179 -19.44 8.78 5.41
CA GLY A 179 -18.45 8.03 4.64
C GLY A 179 -17.02 8.20 5.17
N VAL A 180 -16.62 9.43 5.49
CA VAL A 180 -15.30 9.75 6.05
C VAL A 180 -15.09 9.04 7.38
N GLN A 181 -16.10 9.06 8.25
CA GLN A 181 -16.03 8.40 9.56
C GLN A 181 -15.91 6.89 9.39
N ASP A 182 -16.66 6.29 8.47
CA ASP A 182 -16.62 4.86 8.19
C ASP A 182 -15.26 4.42 7.60
N ALA A 183 -14.74 5.20 6.64
CA ALA A 183 -13.43 4.97 6.04
C ALA A 183 -12.32 5.03 7.10
N PHE A 184 -12.29 6.06 7.94
CA PHE A 184 -11.30 6.15 9.03
C PHE A 184 -11.44 5.02 10.03
N ARG A 185 -12.67 4.64 10.41
CA ARG A 185 -12.93 3.53 11.33
C ARG A 185 -12.31 2.23 10.83
N HIS A 186 -12.46 1.94 9.54
CA HIS A 186 -11.89 0.74 8.93
C HIS A 186 -10.38 0.85 8.69
N LEU A 187 -9.87 2.01 8.27
CA LEU A 187 -8.43 2.25 8.15
C LEU A 187 -7.71 2.05 9.49
N LEU A 188 -8.31 2.50 10.60
CA LEU A 188 -7.76 2.29 11.94
C LEU A 188 -7.59 0.81 12.31
N VAL A 189 -8.40 -0.10 11.78
CA VAL A 189 -8.23 -1.54 12.02
C VAL A 189 -6.89 -2.00 11.46
N PHE A 190 -6.58 -1.64 10.20
CA PHE A 190 -5.31 -1.96 9.55
C PHE A 190 -4.13 -1.29 10.25
N LEU A 191 -4.23 0.00 10.57
CA LEU A 191 -3.16 0.74 11.25
C LEU A 191 -2.85 0.17 12.65
N ARG A 192 -3.88 -0.21 13.40
CA ARG A 192 -3.70 -0.86 14.71
C ARG A 192 -3.08 -2.24 14.57
N ALA A 193 -3.47 -3.01 13.55
CA ALA A 193 -2.88 -4.32 13.28
C ALA A 193 -1.41 -4.22 12.89
N ALA A 194 -1.07 -3.34 11.94
CA ALA A 194 0.29 -3.10 11.51
C ALA A 194 1.16 -2.59 12.68
N GLY A 195 0.63 -1.67 13.50
CA GLY A 195 1.31 -1.21 14.72
C GLY A 195 1.57 -2.29 15.76
N ARG A 196 0.65 -3.26 15.95
CA ARG A 196 0.90 -4.43 16.84
C ARG A 196 1.99 -5.34 16.30
N SER A 197 2.02 -5.54 14.98
CA SER A 197 3.02 -6.36 14.30
C SER A 197 4.35 -5.63 14.05
N LYS A 198 4.41 -4.32 14.33
CA LYS A 198 5.56 -3.44 14.06
C LYS A 198 6.01 -3.47 12.60
N CYS A 199 5.05 -3.53 11.68
CA CYS A 199 5.28 -3.52 10.24
C CYS A 199 4.70 -2.26 9.61
N GLY A 200 5.16 -1.95 8.41
CA GLY A 200 4.57 -0.95 7.54
C GLY A 200 3.33 -1.46 6.82
N LEU A 201 2.77 -0.61 5.96
CA LEU A 201 1.55 -0.88 5.20
C LEU A 201 1.81 -0.64 3.72
N LEU A 202 1.43 -1.58 2.86
CA LEU A 202 1.42 -1.42 1.41
C LEU A 202 -0.02 -1.46 0.91
N MET A 203 -0.42 -0.46 0.13
CA MET A 203 -1.71 -0.45 -0.54
C MET A 203 -1.58 -1.00 -1.96
N ARG A 204 -2.47 -1.91 -2.31
CA ARG A 204 -2.56 -2.50 -3.66
C ARG A 204 -3.97 -2.42 -4.20
N ARG A 205 -4.08 -2.39 -5.52
CA ARG A 205 -5.32 -2.49 -6.27
C ARG A 205 -5.34 -3.78 -7.08
N HIS A 206 -6.51 -4.38 -7.14
CA HIS A 206 -6.82 -5.56 -7.94
C HIS A 206 -7.81 -5.14 -9.03
N SER A 207 -7.45 -5.41 -10.29
CA SER A 207 -8.24 -5.15 -11.50
C SER A 207 -8.89 -6.42 -12.03
#